data_AF-A0A8K0G8D0-F1
#
_entry.id   AF-A0A8K0G8D0-F1
#
_cell.length_a   1.000
_cell.length_b   1.000
_cell.length_c   1.000
_cell.angle_alpha   90.00
_cell.angle_beta   90.00
_cell.angle_gamma   90.00
#
_symmetry.space_group_name_H-M   'P 1'
#
loop_
_entity.id
_entity.type
_entity.pdbx_description
1 polymer ?
#
loop_
_entity_poly.entity_id
_entity_poly.type
_entity_poly.pdbx_seq_one_letter_code
_entity_poly.pdbx_strand_id
1 'polypeptide(L)'
;MSQPEEQITTENDQSKNNENYNQAITSVLQSEQLEMIEDIQSGNEEEYDQEVLSVDQRNRNITDARKITYNTWKKRVPVKRRNESENELEKMLDRLAIRIDNLADNQTEKLDRVESSIEKNKDKTKNDKDGSEVESRSKLGEHPNSSNNNNYISVWRDLGGYNIHFNPNGGIHPVLFIRRLKEAIAEAGVPPEKQVRLAVNSLKGSASDWAVVKENDFVNFDDFTDKFLHRYWGVEAQPEIYFKLKYGKYERSSRADYCLQLAKEASYLETVPSEDVMVRYISQHFENEIRRGIINSGVKTIDEVEQFLRQVDETPGPELN
;
A
#
# COMPACT_ATOMS: atom_id res chain seq x y z
N MET A 1 98.19 11.14 32.74
CA MET A 1 97.83 11.93 31.54
C MET A 1 96.49 11.42 31.07
N SER A 2 95.51 12.31 31.15
CA SER A 2 94.09 12.07 30.88
C SER A 2 93.79 12.13 29.39
N GLN A 3 92.86 11.30 28.92
CA GLN A 3 91.74 11.69 28.03
C GLN A 3 90.59 10.70 28.21
N PRO A 4 89.35 11.19 28.34
CA PRO A 4 88.20 10.47 27.82
C PRO A 4 87.25 11.35 26.96
N GLU A 5 86.65 10.66 25.99
CA GLU A 5 85.23 10.68 25.59
C GLU A 5 84.53 12.00 25.22
N GLU A 6 84.34 12.20 23.91
CA GLU A 6 83.22 12.94 23.33
C GLU A 6 82.68 12.17 22.12
N GLN A 7 81.43 11.70 22.21
CA GLN A 7 80.48 11.46 21.10
C GLN A 7 79.24 10.78 21.67
N ILE A 8 78.09 11.50 21.72
CA ILE A 8 76.67 11.05 21.66
C ILE A 8 75.82 12.27 22.07
N THR A 9 75.44 13.15 21.14
CA THR A 9 74.42 14.20 21.39
C THR A 9 73.67 14.72 20.15
N THR A 10 73.79 14.11 18.96
CA THR A 10 73.20 14.69 17.72
C THR A 10 71.99 13.97 17.13
N GLU A 11 71.65 12.74 17.53
CA GLU A 11 70.52 12.00 16.93
C GLU A 11 69.14 12.32 17.55
N ASN A 12 69.08 12.87 18.76
CA ASN A 12 67.82 13.02 19.50
C ASN A 12 67.01 14.28 19.12
N ASP A 13 67.65 15.28 18.51
CA ASP A 13 66.98 16.54 18.11
C ASP A 13 66.36 16.47 16.71
N GLN A 14 66.84 15.58 15.83
CA GLN A 14 66.26 15.39 14.49
C GLN A 14 64.93 14.62 14.54
N SER A 15 64.78 13.69 15.49
CA SER A 15 63.55 12.91 15.66
C SER A 15 62.38 13.77 16.16
N LYS A 16 62.62 14.66 17.13
CA LYS A 16 61.60 15.58 17.67
C LYS A 16 61.13 16.63 16.65
N ASN A 17 62.04 17.12 15.79
CA ASN A 17 61.67 18.06 14.74
C ASN A 17 60.81 17.40 13.65
N ASN A 18 61.05 16.13 13.33
CA ASN A 18 60.22 15.39 12.37
C ASN A 18 58.83 15.06 12.94
N GLU A 19 58.72 14.74 14.23
CA GLU A 19 57.41 14.53 14.87
C GLU A 19 56.57 15.81 14.91
N ASN A 20 57.17 16.96 15.24
CA ASN A 20 56.47 18.25 15.21
C ASN A 20 56.02 18.63 13.79
N TYR A 21 56.85 18.36 12.78
CA TYR A 21 56.50 18.63 11.38
C TYR A 21 55.33 17.74 10.91
N ASN A 22 55.36 16.45 11.25
CA ASN A 22 54.28 15.53 10.90
C ASN A 22 52.97 15.83 11.66
N GLN A 23 53.05 16.28 12.91
CA GLN A 23 51.88 16.74 13.65
C GLN A 23 51.27 18.00 13.03
N ALA A 24 52.11 18.96 12.60
CA ALA A 24 51.65 20.17 11.94
C ALA A 24 50.92 19.85 10.62
N ILE A 25 51.50 18.99 9.76
CA ILE A 25 50.86 18.54 8.52
C ILE A 25 49.54 17.83 8.79
N THR A 26 49.51 16.94 9.79
CA THR A 26 48.28 16.22 10.16
C THR A 26 47.17 17.18 10.61
N SER A 27 47.51 18.23 11.37
CA SER A 27 46.53 19.21 11.82
C SER A 27 45.94 20.03 10.67
N VAL A 28 46.76 20.39 9.68
CA VAL A 28 46.32 21.16 8.50
C VAL A 28 45.39 20.32 7.62
N LEU A 29 45.73 19.05 7.40
CA LEU A 29 44.88 18.13 6.64
C LEU A 29 43.54 17.86 7.34
N GLN A 30 43.53 17.80 8.68
CA GLN A 30 42.29 17.65 9.44
C GLN A 30 41.40 18.90 9.38
N SER A 31 41.99 20.10 9.41
CA SER A 31 41.21 21.34 9.24
C SER A 31 40.63 21.46 7.83
N GLU A 32 41.38 21.10 6.78
CA GLU A 32 40.88 21.13 5.40
C GLU A 32 39.75 20.12 5.16
N GLN A 33 39.82 18.94 5.79
CA GLN A 33 38.74 17.95 5.74
C GLN A 33 37.48 18.42 6.47
N LEU A 34 37.63 19.11 7.60
CA LEU A 34 36.49 19.67 8.34
C LEU A 34 35.79 20.78 7.56
N GLU A 35 36.55 21.68 6.94
CA GLU A 35 36.02 22.76 6.10
C GLU A 35 35.26 22.20 4.89
N MET A 36 35.80 21.15 4.25
CA MET A 36 35.12 20.45 3.15
C MET A 36 33.83 19.74 3.59
N ILE A 37 33.77 19.21 4.82
CA ILE A 37 32.55 18.60 5.38
C ILE A 37 31.51 19.67 5.69
N GLU A 38 31.91 20.83 6.23
CA GLU A 38 31.00 21.96 6.48
C GLU A 38 30.45 22.55 5.18
N ASP A 39 31.25 22.63 4.11
CA ASP A 39 30.80 23.06 2.78
C ASP A 39 29.79 22.07 2.16
N ILE A 40 29.98 20.76 2.36
CA ILE A 40 29.04 19.72 1.90
C ILE A 40 27.73 19.77 2.71
N GLN A 41 27.81 20.03 4.01
CA GLN A 41 26.62 20.11 4.88
C GLN A 41 25.80 21.37 4.60
N SER A 42 26.46 22.52 4.45
CA SER A 42 25.80 23.80 4.11
C SER A 42 25.18 23.80 2.70
N GLY A 43 25.87 23.21 1.71
CA GLY A 43 25.32 23.06 0.36
C GLY A 43 24.06 22.19 0.29
N ASN A 44 23.98 21.14 1.10
CA ASN A 44 22.80 20.27 1.17
C ASN A 44 21.63 20.91 1.94
N GLU A 45 21.89 21.77 2.94
CA GLU A 45 20.84 22.51 3.65
C GLU A 45 20.19 23.58 2.76
N GLU A 46 20.99 24.33 1.98
CA GLU A 46 20.45 25.33 1.04
C GLU A 46 19.64 24.69 -0.10
N GLU A 47 20.06 23.53 -0.62
CA GLU A 47 19.32 22.80 -1.65
C GLU A 47 17.99 22.25 -1.10
N TYR A 48 18.00 21.75 0.14
CA TYR A 48 16.80 21.29 0.83
C TYR A 48 15.81 22.44 1.11
N ASP A 49 16.30 23.59 1.57
CA ASP A 49 15.47 24.76 1.84
C ASP A 49 14.87 25.35 0.55
N GLN A 50 15.62 25.35 -0.55
CA GLN A 50 15.09 25.74 -1.87
C GLN A 50 14.02 24.76 -2.38
N GLU A 51 14.20 23.46 -2.16
CA GLU A 51 13.21 22.46 -2.56
C GLU A 51 11.92 22.60 -1.75
N VAL A 52 12.02 22.79 -0.42
CA VAL A 52 10.88 23.03 0.49
C VAL A 52 10.12 24.30 0.10
N LEU A 53 10.83 25.41 -0.17
CA LEU A 53 10.21 26.65 -0.64
C LEU A 53 9.52 26.46 -2.01
N SER A 54 10.08 25.63 -2.89
CA SER A 54 9.46 25.31 -4.19
C SER A 54 8.18 24.48 -4.03
N VAL A 55 8.14 23.55 -3.07
CA VAL A 55 6.97 22.71 -2.76
C VAL A 55 5.87 23.56 -2.15
N ASP A 56 6.19 24.47 -1.24
CA ASP A 56 5.24 25.41 -0.66
C ASP A 56 4.62 26.34 -1.70
N GLN A 57 5.43 26.83 -2.64
CA GLN A 57 4.92 27.66 -3.74
C GLN A 57 4.00 26.86 -4.67
N ARG A 58 4.33 25.60 -4.97
CA ARG A 58 3.44 24.69 -5.74
C ARG A 58 2.12 24.44 -5.00
N ASN A 59 2.17 24.24 -3.68
CA ASN A 59 0.97 24.01 -2.86
C ASN A 59 0.04 25.24 -2.81
N ARG A 60 0.60 26.45 -2.73
CA ARG A 60 -0.17 27.71 -2.85
C ARG A 60 -0.85 27.82 -4.22
N ASN A 61 -0.10 27.57 -5.29
CA ASN A 61 -0.64 27.62 -6.66
C ASN A 61 -1.78 26.61 -6.88
N ILE A 62 -1.66 25.39 -6.34
CA ILE A 62 -2.73 24.37 -6.37
C ILE A 62 -3.96 24.85 -5.61
N THR A 63 -3.77 25.46 -4.44
CA THR A 63 -4.86 25.98 -3.61
C THR A 63 -5.63 27.11 -4.32
N ASP A 64 -4.92 28.00 -4.99
CA ASP A 64 -5.54 29.09 -5.75
C ASP A 64 -6.25 28.60 -7.01
N ALA A 65 -5.67 27.63 -7.72
CA ALA A 65 -6.32 26.95 -8.85
C ALA A 65 -7.62 26.23 -8.43
N ARG A 66 -7.66 25.63 -7.23
CA ARG A 66 -8.87 25.02 -6.65
C ARG A 66 -9.94 26.08 -6.37
N LYS A 67 -9.57 27.22 -5.78
CA LYS A 67 -10.51 28.34 -5.52
C LYS A 67 -11.11 28.90 -6.82
N ILE A 68 -10.30 29.07 -7.86
CA ILE A 68 -10.77 29.55 -9.17
C ILE A 68 -11.74 28.55 -9.81
N THR A 69 -11.41 27.26 -9.79
CA THR A 69 -12.25 26.19 -10.32
C THR A 69 -13.59 26.12 -9.58
N TYR A 70 -13.56 26.18 -8.24
CA TYR A 70 -14.76 26.20 -7.40
C TYR A 70 -15.67 27.40 -7.70
N ASN A 71 -15.10 28.61 -7.79
CA ASN A 71 -15.87 29.82 -8.09
C ASN A 71 -16.46 29.80 -9.50
N THR A 72 -15.77 29.17 -10.46
CA THR A 72 -16.26 29.02 -11.84
C THR A 72 -17.39 28.00 -11.92
N TRP A 73 -17.29 26.88 -11.21
CA TRP A 73 -18.35 25.89 -11.08
C TRP A 73 -19.59 26.47 -10.40
N LYS A 74 -19.42 27.21 -9.29
CA LYS A 74 -20.49 27.86 -8.52
C LYS A 74 -21.38 28.76 -9.38
N LYS A 75 -20.80 29.45 -10.39
CA LYS A 75 -21.51 30.33 -11.32
C LYS A 75 -22.33 29.58 -12.39
N ARG A 76 -22.07 28.30 -12.65
CA ARG A 76 -22.68 27.53 -13.76
C ARG A 76 -23.84 26.59 -13.34
N VAL A 77 -24.04 26.33 -12.05
CA VAL A 77 -25.04 25.35 -11.57
C VAL A 77 -26.33 26.03 -11.08
N PRO A 78 -27.54 25.56 -11.49
CA PRO A 78 -28.82 26.05 -11.00
C PRO A 78 -28.99 25.83 -9.48
N VAL A 79 -29.51 26.84 -8.78
CA VAL A 79 -29.60 26.93 -7.30
C VAL A 79 -30.26 25.70 -6.63
N LYS A 80 -31.22 25.05 -7.29
CA LYS A 80 -31.94 23.89 -6.71
C LYS A 80 -31.10 22.60 -6.68
N ARG A 81 -30.19 22.40 -7.65
CA ARG A 81 -29.20 21.30 -7.64
C ARG A 81 -27.98 21.61 -6.78
N ARG A 82 -27.78 22.88 -6.43
CA ARG A 82 -26.68 23.35 -5.57
C ARG A 82 -26.85 22.85 -4.14
N ASN A 83 -28.05 22.95 -3.57
CA ASN A 83 -28.27 22.58 -2.16
C ASN A 83 -28.18 21.06 -1.91
N GLU A 84 -28.60 20.22 -2.86
CA GLU A 84 -28.48 18.75 -2.73
C GLU A 84 -27.01 18.29 -2.89
N SER A 85 -26.26 18.89 -3.83
CA SER A 85 -24.85 18.58 -4.01
C SER A 85 -23.96 19.16 -2.91
N GLU A 86 -24.29 20.33 -2.36
CA GLU A 86 -23.58 20.92 -1.20
C GLU A 86 -23.80 20.09 0.06
N ASN A 87 -25.03 19.60 0.32
CA ASN A 87 -25.33 18.75 1.47
C ASN A 87 -24.62 17.38 1.37
N GLU A 88 -24.55 16.78 0.18
CA GLU A 88 -23.76 15.55 -0.02
C GLU A 88 -22.25 15.81 0.10
N LEU A 89 -21.74 16.96 -0.38
CA LEU A 89 -20.34 17.33 -0.19
C LEU A 89 -19.98 17.54 1.29
N GLU A 90 -20.87 18.17 2.05
CA GLU A 90 -20.70 18.41 3.49
C GLU A 90 -20.63 17.09 4.26
N LYS A 91 -21.53 16.15 3.96
CA LYS A 91 -21.45 14.77 4.51
C LYS A 91 -20.18 14.04 4.12
N MET A 92 -19.67 14.23 2.89
CA MET A 92 -18.40 13.63 2.47
C MET A 92 -17.21 14.26 3.19
N LEU A 93 -17.23 15.57 3.42
CA LEU A 93 -16.20 16.27 4.19
C LEU A 93 -16.18 15.81 5.65
N ASP A 94 -17.33 15.64 6.28
CA ASP A 94 -17.42 15.12 7.65
C ASP A 94 -16.84 13.69 7.75
N ARG A 95 -17.16 12.84 6.78
CA ARG A 95 -16.59 11.48 6.71
C ARG A 95 -15.07 11.49 6.51
N LEU A 96 -14.56 12.42 5.71
CA LEU A 96 -13.13 12.57 5.48
C LEU A 96 -12.42 13.09 6.74
N ALA A 97 -13.01 14.03 7.47
CA ALA A 97 -12.48 14.52 8.74
C ALA A 97 -12.35 13.38 9.75
N ILE A 98 -13.39 12.57 9.94
CA ILE A 98 -13.36 11.38 10.80
C ILE A 98 -12.26 10.40 10.38
N ARG A 99 -12.06 10.20 9.07
CA ARG A 99 -11.01 9.29 8.56
C ARG A 99 -9.61 9.84 8.78
N ILE A 100 -9.42 11.16 8.71
CA ILE A 100 -8.15 11.82 9.04
C ILE A 100 -7.83 11.66 10.51
N ASP A 101 -8.80 11.89 11.41
CA ASP A 101 -8.61 11.74 12.85
C ASP A 101 -8.24 10.29 13.21
N ASN A 102 -8.98 9.30 12.66
CA ASN A 102 -8.65 7.88 12.86
C ASN A 102 -7.27 7.49 12.31
N LEU A 103 -6.83 8.11 11.21
CA LEU A 103 -5.48 7.89 10.65
C LEU A 103 -4.41 8.51 11.56
N ALA A 104 -4.65 9.70 12.10
CA ALA A 104 -3.75 10.34 13.04
C ALA A 104 -3.62 9.51 14.32
N ASP A 105 -4.72 9.03 14.88
CA ASP A 105 -4.71 8.17 16.07
C ASP A 105 -3.96 6.86 15.84
N ASN A 106 -4.15 6.23 14.67
CA ASN A 106 -3.43 5.00 14.30
C ASN A 106 -1.91 5.24 14.13
N GLN A 107 -1.52 6.38 13.56
CA GLN A 107 -0.10 6.77 13.45
C GLN A 107 0.51 7.03 14.83
N THR A 108 -0.21 7.70 15.73
CA THR A 108 0.23 7.92 17.12
C THR A 108 0.42 6.60 17.86
N GLU A 109 -0.53 5.67 17.75
CA GLU A 109 -0.41 4.35 18.40
C GLU A 109 0.78 3.53 17.84
N LYS A 110 1.07 3.67 16.54
CA LYS A 110 2.27 3.05 15.95
C LYS A 110 3.56 3.66 16.48
N LEU A 111 3.60 4.99 16.66
CA LEU A 111 4.76 5.67 17.26
C LEU A 111 4.99 5.21 18.70
N ASP A 112 3.94 5.12 19.52
CA ASP A 112 4.04 4.66 20.92
C ASP A 112 4.57 3.21 21.02
N ARG A 113 4.18 2.34 20.08
CA ARG A 113 4.66 0.95 20.01
C ARG A 113 6.13 0.87 19.60
N VAL A 114 6.55 1.71 18.66
CA VAL A 114 7.97 1.80 18.25
C VAL A 114 8.81 2.35 19.40
N GLU A 115 8.36 3.41 20.06
CA GLU A 115 9.06 4.01 21.21
C GLU A 115 9.19 3.02 22.35
N SER A 116 8.11 2.29 22.68
CA SER A 116 8.12 1.19 23.66
C SER A 116 9.09 0.05 23.30
N SER A 117 9.30 -0.20 22.01
CA SER A 117 10.22 -1.25 21.53
C SER A 117 11.68 -0.78 21.56
N ILE A 118 11.93 0.51 21.33
CA ILE A 118 13.25 1.14 21.46
C ILE A 118 13.68 1.16 22.94
N GLU A 119 12.78 1.50 23.86
CA GLU A 119 13.04 1.52 25.30
C GLU A 119 13.48 0.13 25.81
N LYS A 120 12.74 -0.92 25.42
CA LYS A 120 13.04 -2.32 25.78
C LYS A 120 14.38 -2.83 25.22
N ASN A 121 14.86 -2.28 24.12
CA ASN A 121 16.14 -2.67 23.51
C ASN A 121 17.34 -1.92 24.11
N LYS A 122 17.12 -0.70 24.65
CA LYS A 122 18.15 0.03 25.42
C LYS A 122 18.48 -0.65 26.75
N ASP A 123 17.52 -1.30 27.40
CA ASP A 123 17.77 -2.04 28.64
C ASP A 123 18.54 -3.35 28.44
N LYS A 124 18.40 -3.99 27.27
CA LYS A 124 19.15 -5.21 26.95
C LYS A 124 20.62 -4.96 26.62
N THR A 125 20.94 -3.82 26.02
CA THR A 125 22.32 -3.47 25.61
C THR A 125 23.21 -2.97 26.76
N LYS A 126 22.68 -2.80 27.98
CA LYS A 126 23.47 -2.49 29.18
C LYS A 126 23.88 -3.72 30.00
N ASN A 127 23.30 -4.90 29.76
CA ASN A 127 23.61 -6.11 30.55
C ASN A 127 24.64 -7.06 29.92
N ASP A 128 25.06 -6.86 28.67
CA ASP A 128 26.03 -7.73 27.98
C ASP A 128 27.45 -7.14 27.90
N LYS A 129 27.85 -6.36 28.91
CA LYS A 129 29.25 -5.93 29.12
C LYS A 129 29.80 -6.40 30.46
N ASP A 130 29.66 -7.69 30.76
CA ASP A 130 30.60 -8.36 31.67
C ASP A 130 30.56 -9.88 31.46
N GLY A 131 31.73 -10.50 31.25
CA GLY A 131 31.90 -11.95 31.46
C GLY A 131 32.13 -12.85 30.22
N SER A 132 33.42 -12.97 29.88
CA SER A 132 34.16 -14.25 29.72
C SER A 132 33.96 -15.15 28.48
N GLU A 133 35.08 -15.31 27.77
CA GLU A 133 35.53 -16.55 27.12
C GLU A 133 35.23 -17.81 27.95
N VAL A 134 34.93 -18.94 27.28
CA VAL A 134 35.52 -20.28 27.55
C VAL A 134 34.84 -21.37 26.67
N GLU A 135 35.71 -22.09 25.97
CA GLU A 135 35.64 -23.48 25.48
C GLU A 135 34.46 -24.00 24.65
N SER A 136 34.74 -24.10 23.35
CA SER A 136 34.18 -25.08 22.43
C SER A 136 34.65 -26.50 22.77
N ARG A 137 33.77 -27.37 23.28
CA ARG A 137 33.91 -28.83 23.09
C ARG A 137 32.58 -29.59 23.21
N SER A 138 32.18 -30.14 22.06
CA SER A 138 31.41 -31.38 21.86
C SER A 138 30.16 -31.64 22.72
N LYS A 139 29.01 -31.64 22.05
CA LYS A 139 28.08 -32.78 22.05
C LYS A 139 27.11 -32.66 20.88
N LEU A 140 27.24 -33.59 19.92
CA LEU A 140 26.14 -33.95 19.02
C LEU A 140 24.99 -34.43 19.92
N GLY A 141 23.96 -33.59 20.05
CA GLY A 141 22.64 -33.98 20.48
C GLY A 141 21.71 -33.74 19.31
N GLU A 142 21.28 -34.81 18.67
CA GLU A 142 20.15 -34.81 17.74
C GLU A 142 18.98 -34.07 18.41
N HIS A 143 18.53 -32.97 17.82
CA HIS A 143 17.28 -32.32 18.18
C HIS A 143 16.15 -33.00 17.40
N PRO A 144 15.25 -33.78 18.03
CA PRO A 144 14.03 -34.22 17.39
C PRO A 144 12.96 -33.17 17.70
N ASN A 145 12.81 -32.15 16.85
CA ASN A 145 11.56 -31.37 16.76
C ASN A 145 11.58 -30.35 15.60
N SER A 146 11.77 -30.83 14.37
CA SER A 146 11.52 -30.02 13.16
C SER A 146 10.46 -30.65 12.24
N SER A 147 9.53 -31.43 12.80
CA SER A 147 8.52 -32.15 12.00
C SER A 147 7.08 -31.64 12.14
N ASN A 148 6.79 -30.72 13.08
CA ASN A 148 5.42 -30.18 13.25
C ASN A 148 5.17 -28.82 12.60
N ASN A 149 6.21 -28.06 12.23
CA ASN A 149 6.01 -26.66 11.83
C ASN A 149 5.65 -26.45 10.34
N ASN A 150 5.58 -27.52 9.54
CA ASN A 150 5.30 -27.44 8.10
C ASN A 150 3.97 -28.08 7.69
N ASN A 151 3.13 -28.50 8.65
CA ASN A 151 1.83 -29.10 8.34
C ASN A 151 0.93 -28.14 7.53
N TYR A 152 1.05 -26.83 7.76
CA TYR A 152 0.32 -25.83 6.98
C TYR A 152 0.73 -25.83 5.50
N ILE A 153 1.94 -26.25 5.13
CA ILE A 153 2.40 -26.27 3.73
C ILE A 153 1.74 -27.39 2.95
N SER A 154 1.55 -28.56 3.57
CA SER A 154 0.78 -29.66 2.97
C SER A 154 -0.68 -29.27 2.81
N VAL A 155 -1.31 -28.73 3.86
CA VAL A 155 -2.71 -28.31 3.78
C VAL A 155 -2.89 -27.17 2.76
N TRP A 156 -2.00 -26.17 2.75
CA TRP A 156 -1.96 -25.12 1.74
C TRP A 156 -1.91 -25.66 0.31
N ARG A 157 -1.11 -26.71 0.08
CA ARG A 157 -1.01 -27.38 -1.23
C ARG A 157 -2.31 -28.07 -1.59
N ASP A 158 -2.90 -28.81 -0.65
CA ASP A 158 -4.10 -29.61 -0.87
C ASP A 158 -5.32 -28.72 -1.13
N LEU A 159 -5.37 -27.53 -0.53
CA LEU A 159 -6.36 -26.49 -0.80
C LEU A 159 -6.13 -25.74 -2.13
N GLY A 160 -5.11 -26.14 -2.89
CA GLY A 160 -4.78 -25.49 -4.16
C GLY A 160 -4.15 -24.10 -3.98
N GLY A 161 -3.53 -23.82 -2.84
CA GLY A 161 -2.90 -22.53 -2.55
C GLY A 161 -1.83 -22.11 -3.57
N TYR A 162 -1.15 -23.07 -4.22
CA TYR A 162 -0.24 -22.78 -5.34
C TYR A 162 -0.94 -22.32 -6.63
N ASN A 163 -2.23 -22.63 -6.77
CA ASN A 163 -3.04 -22.18 -7.90
C ASN A 163 -3.65 -20.79 -7.67
N ILE A 164 -3.60 -20.28 -6.43
CA ILE A 164 -3.99 -18.91 -6.13
C ILE A 164 -2.85 -18.00 -6.56
N HIS A 165 -3.04 -17.31 -7.67
CA HIS A 165 -2.06 -16.37 -8.18
C HIS A 165 -2.73 -15.11 -8.71
N PHE A 166 -2.02 -13.98 -8.59
CA PHE A 166 -2.45 -12.71 -9.16
C PHE A 166 -1.44 -12.20 -10.16
N ASN A 167 -1.95 -11.80 -11.31
CA ASN A 167 -1.24 -11.06 -12.33
C ASN A 167 -2.13 -9.87 -12.73
N PRO A 168 -1.63 -8.63 -12.81
CA PRO A 168 -2.44 -7.48 -13.20
C PRO A 168 -3.11 -7.63 -14.57
N ASN A 169 -2.46 -8.37 -15.49
CA ASN A 169 -3.00 -8.66 -16.82
C ASN A 169 -3.71 -10.04 -16.87
N GLY A 170 -3.93 -10.67 -15.71
CA GLY A 170 -4.61 -11.95 -15.58
C GLY A 170 -6.14 -11.80 -15.51
N GLY A 171 -6.83 -12.93 -15.35
CA GLY A 171 -8.30 -12.97 -15.29
C GLY A 171 -8.92 -12.87 -13.89
N ILE A 172 -8.11 -12.81 -12.82
CA ILE A 172 -8.61 -12.79 -11.44
C ILE A 172 -8.67 -11.34 -10.93
N HIS A 173 -9.85 -10.94 -10.47
CA HIS A 173 -10.07 -9.63 -9.87
C HIS A 173 -9.26 -9.45 -8.57
N PRO A 174 -8.65 -8.27 -8.28
CA PRO A 174 -7.82 -8.06 -7.09
C PRO A 174 -8.52 -8.41 -5.77
N VAL A 175 -9.78 -7.99 -5.60
CA VAL A 175 -10.59 -8.30 -4.41
C VAL A 175 -10.84 -9.81 -4.28
N LEU A 176 -11.12 -10.48 -5.39
CA LEU A 176 -11.37 -11.92 -5.39
C LEU A 176 -10.09 -12.70 -5.06
N PHE A 177 -8.95 -12.26 -5.55
CA PHE A 177 -7.65 -12.82 -5.21
C PHE A 177 -7.39 -12.73 -3.71
N ILE A 178 -7.50 -11.54 -3.11
CA ILE A 178 -7.31 -11.35 -1.66
C ILE A 178 -8.27 -12.21 -0.86
N ARG A 179 -9.55 -12.29 -1.26
CA ARG A 179 -10.54 -13.12 -0.57
C ARG A 179 -10.14 -14.60 -0.57
N ARG A 180 -9.81 -15.16 -1.74
CA ARG A 180 -9.35 -16.56 -1.86
C ARG A 180 -8.06 -16.81 -1.08
N LEU A 181 -7.14 -15.85 -1.11
CA LEU A 181 -5.89 -15.92 -0.38
C LEU A 181 -6.11 -15.93 1.14
N LYS A 182 -7.01 -15.07 1.65
CA LYS A 182 -7.44 -15.03 3.05
C LYS A 182 -8.07 -16.34 3.49
N GLU A 183 -9.01 -16.85 2.71
CA GLU A 183 -9.68 -18.13 2.96
C GLU A 183 -8.67 -19.28 3.05
N ALA A 184 -7.76 -19.40 2.06
CA ALA A 184 -6.74 -20.46 2.05
C ALA A 184 -5.72 -20.34 3.18
N ILE A 185 -5.32 -19.12 3.56
CA ILE A 185 -4.41 -18.87 4.69
C ILE A 185 -5.06 -19.30 6.01
N ALA A 186 -6.33 -18.96 6.20
CA ALA A 186 -7.07 -19.29 7.40
C ALA A 186 -7.30 -20.81 7.51
N GLU A 187 -7.72 -21.45 6.42
CA GLU A 187 -8.02 -22.88 6.39
C GLU A 187 -6.76 -23.74 6.51
N ALA A 188 -5.64 -23.33 5.91
CA ALA A 188 -4.36 -24.01 6.09
C ALA A 188 -3.72 -23.78 7.46
N GLY A 189 -4.26 -22.86 8.27
CA GLY A 189 -3.69 -22.50 9.58
C GLY A 189 -2.29 -21.90 9.47
N VAL A 190 -2.06 -21.05 8.46
CA VAL A 190 -0.73 -20.47 8.22
C VAL A 190 -0.35 -19.52 9.36
N PRO A 191 0.82 -19.71 10.00
CA PRO A 191 1.31 -18.81 11.05
C PRO A 191 1.48 -17.36 10.55
N PRO A 192 1.12 -16.33 11.35
CA PRO A 192 1.18 -14.92 10.94
C PRO A 192 2.51 -14.49 10.30
N GLU A 193 3.63 -14.97 10.83
CA GLU A 193 4.99 -14.67 10.35
C GLU A 193 5.31 -15.27 8.97
N LYS A 194 4.47 -16.17 8.45
CA LYS A 194 4.61 -16.79 7.12
C LYS A 194 3.62 -16.26 6.09
N GLN A 195 2.55 -15.59 6.52
CA GLN A 195 1.44 -15.17 5.66
C GLN A 195 1.89 -14.18 4.57
N VAL A 196 2.64 -13.14 4.95
CA VAL A 196 3.17 -12.14 3.99
C VAL A 196 4.02 -12.80 2.91
N ARG A 197 4.90 -13.73 3.30
CA ARG A 197 5.76 -14.45 2.36
C ARG A 197 4.96 -15.30 1.37
N LEU A 198 3.93 -16.00 1.83
CA LEU A 198 3.03 -16.76 0.94
C LEU A 198 2.28 -15.81 -0.01
N ALA A 199 1.80 -14.68 0.52
CA ALA A 199 1.10 -13.68 -0.26
C ALA A 199 1.98 -13.11 -1.39
N VAL A 200 3.21 -12.71 -1.08
CA VAL A 200 4.18 -12.23 -2.08
C VAL A 200 4.47 -13.31 -3.13
N ASN A 201 4.67 -14.56 -2.71
CA ASN A 201 4.94 -15.69 -3.63
C ASN A 201 3.77 -16.01 -4.58
N SER A 202 2.54 -15.62 -4.21
CA SER A 202 1.35 -15.79 -5.05
C SER A 202 1.21 -14.70 -6.13
N LEU A 203 2.05 -13.66 -6.13
CA LEU A 203 2.07 -12.64 -7.18
C LEU A 203 2.91 -13.09 -8.38
N LYS A 204 2.53 -12.64 -9.57
CA LYS A 204 3.20 -12.94 -10.85
C LYS A 204 3.35 -11.68 -11.71
N GLY A 205 4.33 -11.70 -12.61
CA GLY A 205 4.62 -10.58 -13.52
C GLY A 205 4.92 -9.28 -12.76
N SER A 206 4.40 -8.17 -13.26
CA SER A 206 4.66 -6.84 -12.68
C SER A 206 4.16 -6.67 -11.24
N ALA A 207 3.22 -7.50 -10.77
CA ALA A 207 2.84 -7.52 -9.35
C ALA A 207 3.89 -8.16 -8.45
N SER A 208 4.62 -9.17 -8.97
CA SER A 208 5.75 -9.75 -8.25
C SER A 208 6.88 -8.73 -8.12
N ASP A 209 7.20 -8.02 -9.20
CA ASP A 209 8.25 -6.98 -9.20
C ASP A 209 7.92 -5.86 -8.21
N TRP A 210 6.66 -5.41 -8.20
CA TRP A 210 6.16 -4.43 -7.24
C TRP A 210 6.32 -4.90 -5.79
N ALA A 211 5.98 -6.16 -5.50
CA ALA A 211 6.06 -6.69 -4.15
C ALA A 211 7.50 -6.83 -3.65
N VAL A 212 8.46 -7.15 -4.52
CA VAL A 212 9.89 -7.17 -4.16
C VAL A 212 10.37 -5.78 -3.74
N VAL A 213 10.00 -4.74 -4.50
CA VAL A 213 10.34 -3.34 -4.16
C VAL A 213 9.71 -2.90 -2.84
N LYS A 214 8.58 -3.51 -2.47
CA LYS A 214 7.76 -3.14 -1.30
C LYS A 214 7.85 -4.13 -0.14
N GLU A 215 8.76 -5.10 -0.20
CA GLU A 215 8.82 -6.19 0.77
C GLU A 215 8.98 -5.68 2.22
N ASN A 216 9.82 -4.66 2.40
CA ASN A 216 10.07 -4.03 3.72
C ASN A 216 8.88 -3.19 4.22
N ASP A 217 7.95 -2.81 3.33
CA ASP A 217 6.79 -2.02 3.71
C ASP A 217 5.72 -2.91 4.36
N PHE A 218 5.75 -4.24 4.15
CA PHE A 218 4.73 -5.19 4.60
C PHE A 218 4.98 -5.70 6.02
N VAL A 219 4.41 -5.03 7.02
CA VAL A 219 4.59 -5.43 8.44
C VAL A 219 3.85 -6.72 8.77
N ASN A 220 2.66 -6.90 8.21
CA ASN A 220 1.81 -8.06 8.41
C ASN A 220 0.90 -8.26 7.19
N PHE A 221 0.10 -9.32 7.22
CA PHE A 221 -0.75 -9.69 6.09
C PHE A 221 -1.89 -8.69 5.80
N ASP A 222 -2.39 -7.98 6.82
CA ASP A 222 -3.40 -6.93 6.63
C ASP A 222 -2.79 -5.71 5.93
N ASP A 223 -1.58 -5.30 6.33
CA ASP A 223 -0.87 -4.20 5.68
C ASP A 223 -0.51 -4.53 4.21
N PHE A 224 -0.12 -5.78 3.93
CA PHE A 224 -0.02 -6.27 2.55
C PHE A 224 -1.35 -6.14 1.80
N THR A 225 -2.46 -6.57 2.41
CA THR A 225 -3.79 -6.53 1.80
C THR A 225 -4.19 -5.10 1.44
N ASP A 226 -4.01 -4.17 2.38
CA ASP A 226 -4.38 -2.77 2.19
C ASP A 226 -3.56 -2.12 1.08
N LYS A 227 -2.24 -2.31 1.09
CA LYS A 227 -1.35 -1.79 0.03
C LYS A 227 -1.64 -2.41 -1.33
N PHE A 228 -1.91 -3.72 -1.36
CA PHE A 228 -2.26 -4.43 -2.58
C PHE A 228 -3.57 -3.91 -3.18
N LEU A 229 -4.63 -3.79 -2.37
CA LEU A 229 -5.92 -3.28 -2.82
C LEU A 229 -5.82 -1.80 -3.20
N HIS A 230 -5.05 -0.99 -2.47
CA HIS A 230 -4.82 0.40 -2.86
C HIS A 230 -4.15 0.51 -4.24
N ARG A 231 -3.18 -0.37 -4.53
CA ARG A 231 -2.44 -0.40 -5.79
C ARG A 231 -3.29 -0.85 -6.98
N TYR A 232 -4.08 -1.92 -6.80
CA TYR A 232 -4.75 -2.62 -7.91
C TYR A 232 -6.27 -2.46 -7.93
N TRP A 233 -6.87 -1.94 -6.87
CA TRP A 233 -8.30 -1.71 -6.70
C TRP A 233 -8.60 -0.39 -5.94
N GLY A 234 -7.71 0.57 -6.12
CA GLY A 234 -7.74 1.83 -5.37
C GLY A 234 -8.68 2.87 -5.98
N VAL A 235 -8.29 4.12 -5.75
CA VAL A 235 -9.08 5.34 -5.98
C VAL A 235 -9.49 5.54 -7.44
N GLU A 236 -8.80 4.93 -8.40
CA GLU A 236 -9.12 5.09 -9.83
C GLU A 236 -10.07 3.99 -10.34
N ALA A 237 -9.86 2.74 -9.92
CA ALA A 237 -10.63 1.60 -10.44
C ALA A 237 -12.06 1.53 -9.86
N GLN A 238 -12.23 1.85 -8.58
CA GLN A 238 -13.56 1.76 -7.95
C GLN A 238 -14.57 2.77 -8.50
N PRO A 239 -14.23 4.07 -8.67
CA PRO A 239 -15.16 5.02 -9.26
C PRO A 239 -15.54 4.65 -10.69
N GLU A 240 -14.62 4.10 -11.49
CA GLU A 240 -14.92 3.65 -12.85
C GLU A 240 -16.03 2.61 -12.86
N ILE A 241 -15.93 1.57 -12.03
CA ILE A 241 -16.98 0.55 -11.91
C ILE A 241 -18.26 1.13 -11.34
N TYR A 242 -18.18 2.04 -10.37
CA TYR A 242 -19.37 2.70 -9.84
C TYR A 242 -20.09 3.58 -10.89
N PHE A 243 -19.33 4.33 -11.70
CA PHE A 243 -19.88 5.12 -12.81
C PHE A 243 -20.45 4.23 -13.90
N LYS A 244 -19.75 3.14 -14.24
CA LYS A 244 -20.24 2.12 -15.17
C LYS A 244 -21.54 1.51 -14.67
N LEU A 245 -21.65 1.18 -13.39
CA LEU A 245 -22.87 0.65 -12.77
C LEU A 245 -24.03 1.65 -12.83
N LYS A 246 -23.76 2.95 -12.62
CA LYS A 246 -24.81 3.96 -12.44
C LYS A 246 -25.28 4.60 -13.76
N TYR A 247 -24.38 4.78 -14.71
CA TYR A 247 -24.62 5.53 -15.95
C TYR A 247 -24.21 4.76 -17.19
N GLY A 248 -23.94 3.46 -17.05
CA GLY A 248 -23.59 2.61 -18.16
C GLY A 248 -24.74 2.48 -19.15
N LYS A 249 -24.41 1.86 -20.27
CA LYS A 249 -25.37 1.48 -21.29
C LYS A 249 -25.10 0.03 -21.67
N TYR A 250 -26.18 -0.72 -21.85
CA TYR A 250 -26.07 -2.07 -22.37
C TYR A 250 -25.61 -2.01 -23.84
N GLU A 251 -24.61 -2.81 -24.17
CA GLU A 251 -24.10 -3.02 -25.53
C GLU A 251 -24.49 -4.41 -26.00
N ARG A 252 -24.58 -4.63 -27.32
CA ARG A 252 -25.21 -5.80 -27.97
C ARG A 252 -24.56 -7.16 -27.59
N SER A 253 -24.88 -7.68 -26.41
CA SER A 253 -24.55 -9.01 -25.86
C SER A 253 -25.81 -9.69 -25.27
N SER A 254 -25.74 -10.81 -24.54
CA SER A 254 -26.92 -11.23 -23.76
C SER A 254 -27.20 -10.20 -22.64
N ARG A 255 -28.45 -9.77 -22.49
CA ARG A 255 -28.84 -8.83 -21.43
C ARG A 255 -28.67 -9.44 -20.04
N ALA A 256 -28.96 -10.73 -19.91
CA ALA A 256 -28.78 -11.49 -18.68
C ALA A 256 -27.29 -11.57 -18.30
N ASP A 257 -26.42 -11.92 -19.24
CA ASP A 257 -24.98 -12.01 -18.98
C ASP A 257 -24.38 -10.63 -18.66
N TYR A 258 -24.84 -9.57 -19.33
CA TYR A 258 -24.48 -8.19 -19.01
C TYR A 258 -24.89 -7.81 -17.57
N CYS A 259 -26.12 -8.14 -17.17
CA CYS A 259 -26.62 -7.91 -15.81
C CYS A 259 -25.73 -8.60 -14.77
N LEU A 260 -25.44 -9.90 -14.96
CA LEU A 260 -24.60 -10.68 -14.06
C LEU A 260 -23.16 -10.15 -14.00
N GLN A 261 -22.58 -9.80 -15.13
CA GLN A 261 -21.23 -9.24 -15.16
C GLN A 261 -21.16 -7.94 -14.35
N LEU A 262 -22.12 -7.05 -14.55
CA LEU A 262 -22.12 -5.75 -13.88
C LEU A 262 -22.42 -5.88 -12.37
N ALA A 263 -23.32 -6.78 -11.98
CA ALA A 263 -23.58 -7.11 -10.58
C ALA A 263 -22.34 -7.72 -9.91
N LYS A 264 -21.64 -8.63 -10.61
CA LYS A 264 -20.37 -9.22 -10.15
C LYS A 264 -19.30 -8.14 -9.95
N GLU A 265 -19.12 -7.24 -10.90
CA GLU A 265 -18.16 -6.13 -10.77
C GLU A 265 -18.53 -5.20 -9.60
N ALA A 266 -19.80 -4.86 -9.44
CA ALA A 266 -20.31 -4.04 -8.35
C ALA A 266 -20.13 -4.67 -6.96
N SER A 267 -20.18 -6.00 -6.86
CA SER A 267 -19.97 -6.72 -5.60
C SER A 267 -18.56 -6.55 -5.00
N TYR A 268 -17.61 -6.06 -5.80
CA TYR A 268 -16.25 -5.78 -5.34
C TYR A 268 -16.03 -4.34 -4.85
N LEU A 269 -17.04 -3.47 -4.96
CA LEU A 269 -16.95 -2.09 -4.47
C LEU A 269 -16.80 -2.08 -2.94
N GLU A 270 -16.03 -1.12 -2.40
CA GLU A 270 -15.86 -0.96 -0.95
C GLU A 270 -17.20 -0.70 -0.26
N THR A 271 -18.07 0.09 -0.90
CA THR A 271 -19.47 0.27 -0.50
C THR A 271 -20.37 -0.39 -1.54
N VAL A 272 -20.69 -1.66 -1.32
CA VAL A 272 -21.59 -2.43 -2.19
C VAL A 272 -23.00 -1.83 -2.08
N PRO A 273 -23.62 -1.38 -3.19
CA PRO A 273 -25.01 -0.96 -3.18
C PRO A 273 -25.94 -2.13 -2.85
N SER A 274 -27.08 -1.88 -2.21
CA SER A 274 -28.08 -2.92 -2.00
C SER A 274 -28.63 -3.45 -3.33
N GLU A 275 -29.13 -4.69 -3.34
CA GLU A 275 -29.63 -5.30 -4.58
C GLU A 275 -30.72 -4.48 -5.26
N ASP A 276 -31.66 -3.90 -4.51
CA ASP A 276 -32.70 -3.04 -5.07
C ASP A 276 -32.13 -1.80 -5.78
N VAL A 277 -31.04 -1.24 -5.24
CA VAL A 277 -30.34 -0.11 -5.83
C VAL A 277 -29.57 -0.54 -7.08
N MET A 278 -28.93 -1.71 -7.04
CA MET A 278 -28.25 -2.29 -8.20
C MET A 278 -29.25 -2.57 -9.34
N VAL A 279 -30.37 -3.22 -9.04
CA VAL A 279 -31.46 -3.46 -10.00
C VAL A 279 -31.93 -2.15 -10.62
N ARG A 280 -32.15 -1.12 -9.81
CA ARG A 280 -32.56 0.20 -10.32
C ARG A 280 -31.50 0.80 -11.24
N TYR A 281 -30.22 0.74 -10.91
CA TYR A 281 -29.16 1.26 -11.76
C TYR A 281 -29.02 0.47 -13.06
N ILE A 282 -28.92 -0.86 -12.97
CA ILE A 282 -28.79 -1.76 -14.13
C ILE A 282 -29.99 -1.60 -15.08
N SER A 283 -31.21 -1.46 -14.55
CA SER A 283 -32.41 -1.25 -15.38
C SER A 283 -32.34 0.01 -16.26
N GLN A 284 -31.56 1.02 -15.87
CA GLN A 284 -31.38 2.25 -16.65
C GLN A 284 -30.47 2.08 -17.85
N HIS A 285 -29.72 0.98 -17.91
CA HIS A 285 -28.79 0.70 -19.02
C HIS A 285 -29.52 0.17 -20.26
N PHE A 286 -30.72 -0.37 -20.07
CA PHE A 286 -31.56 -0.93 -21.13
C PHE A 286 -32.52 0.10 -21.72
N GLU A 287 -33.05 -0.24 -22.89
CA GLU A 287 -34.06 0.56 -23.58
C GLU A 287 -35.37 0.66 -22.78
N ASN A 288 -36.18 1.67 -23.11
CA ASN A 288 -37.38 2.02 -22.35
C ASN A 288 -38.35 0.85 -22.14
N GLU A 289 -38.51 -0.01 -23.14
CA GLU A 289 -39.43 -1.16 -23.10
C GLU A 289 -38.99 -2.17 -22.06
N ILE A 290 -37.72 -2.57 -22.09
CA ILE A 290 -37.12 -3.51 -21.13
C ILE A 290 -37.15 -2.94 -19.73
N ARG A 291 -36.73 -1.67 -19.58
CA ARG A 291 -36.75 -0.98 -18.29
C ARG A 291 -38.15 -0.94 -17.68
N ARG A 292 -39.18 -0.64 -18.47
CA ARG A 292 -40.58 -0.67 -18.01
C ARG A 292 -41.01 -2.08 -17.65
N GLY A 293 -40.60 -3.09 -18.43
CA GLY A 293 -40.84 -4.50 -18.12
C GLY A 293 -40.33 -4.90 -16.74
N ILE A 294 -39.08 -4.55 -16.43
CA ILE A 294 -38.45 -4.78 -15.11
C ILE A 294 -39.21 -4.05 -13.99
N ILE A 295 -39.58 -2.79 -14.18
CA ILE A 295 -40.30 -2.02 -13.15
C ILE A 295 -41.70 -2.61 -12.91
N ASN A 296 -42.40 -2.99 -13.97
CA ASN A 296 -43.77 -3.48 -13.89
C ASN A 296 -43.86 -4.93 -13.36
N SER A 297 -42.82 -5.74 -13.55
CA SER A 297 -42.75 -7.09 -12.98
C SER A 297 -42.50 -7.06 -11.47
N GLY A 298 -42.05 -5.91 -10.91
CA GLY A 298 -41.84 -5.73 -9.49
C GLY A 298 -40.66 -6.52 -8.93
N VAL A 299 -39.75 -6.97 -9.80
CA VAL A 299 -38.53 -7.70 -9.43
C VAL A 299 -37.58 -6.81 -8.62
N LYS A 300 -36.94 -7.38 -7.60
CA LYS A 300 -36.09 -6.63 -6.66
C LYS A 300 -34.71 -7.22 -6.47
N THR A 301 -34.50 -8.46 -6.90
CA THR A 301 -33.22 -9.16 -6.78
C THR A 301 -32.52 -9.22 -8.13
N ILE A 302 -31.20 -9.40 -8.11
CA ILE A 302 -30.42 -9.58 -9.34
C ILE A 302 -30.86 -10.85 -10.08
N ASP A 303 -31.14 -11.94 -9.34
CA ASP A 303 -31.56 -13.22 -9.91
C ASP A 303 -32.90 -13.11 -10.66
N GLU A 304 -33.89 -12.42 -10.07
CA GLU A 304 -35.19 -12.21 -10.73
C GLU A 304 -35.07 -11.35 -12.00
N VAL A 305 -34.23 -10.31 -11.97
CA VAL A 305 -33.96 -9.47 -13.14
C VAL A 305 -33.25 -10.26 -14.22
N GLU A 306 -32.27 -11.06 -13.85
CA GLU A 306 -31.53 -11.94 -14.76
C GLU A 306 -32.48 -12.91 -15.47
N GLN A 307 -33.35 -13.58 -14.70
CA GLN A 307 -34.33 -14.51 -15.24
C GLN A 307 -35.31 -13.82 -16.20
N PHE A 308 -35.79 -12.62 -15.83
CA PHE A 308 -36.64 -11.81 -16.69
C PHE A 308 -35.92 -11.45 -18.01
N LEU A 309 -34.66 -11.03 -17.94
CA LEU A 309 -33.88 -10.66 -19.11
C LEU A 309 -33.60 -11.86 -20.03
N ARG A 310 -33.38 -13.06 -19.47
CA ARG A 310 -33.27 -14.30 -20.28
C ARG A 310 -34.54 -14.57 -21.05
N GLN A 311 -35.71 -14.48 -20.40
CA GLN A 311 -36.99 -14.69 -21.06
C GLN A 311 -37.22 -13.70 -22.20
N VAL A 312 -36.86 -12.42 -21.98
CA VAL A 312 -36.93 -11.38 -23.01
C VAL A 312 -35.99 -11.70 -24.19
N ASP A 313 -34.76 -12.14 -23.92
CA ASP A 313 -33.78 -12.48 -24.97
C ASP A 313 -34.22 -13.74 -25.76
N GLU A 314 -34.90 -14.69 -25.12
CA GLU A 314 -35.43 -15.92 -25.73
C GLU A 314 -36.73 -15.71 -26.51
N THR A 315 -37.46 -14.62 -26.27
CA THR A 315 -38.70 -14.30 -26.98
C THR A 315 -38.36 -13.47 -28.22
N PRO A 316 -38.28 -14.05 -29.44
CA PRO A 316 -38.09 -13.24 -30.64
C PRO A 316 -39.25 -12.24 -30.75
N GLY A 317 -38.92 -10.96 -30.84
CA GLY A 317 -39.91 -9.91 -31.06
C GLY A 317 -40.76 -10.23 -32.31
N PRO A 318 -42.02 -9.79 -32.36
CA PRO A 318 -42.86 -10.01 -33.53
C PRO A 318 -42.15 -9.45 -34.76
N GLU A 319 -41.88 -10.32 -35.75
CA GLU A 319 -41.40 -9.91 -37.06
C GLU A 319 -42.42 -8.91 -37.62
N LEU A 320 -42.02 -7.64 -37.67
CA LEU A 320 -42.76 -6.61 -38.39
C LEU A 320 -42.58 -6.91 -39.89
N ASN A 321 -43.50 -7.71 -40.44
CA ASN A 321 -43.73 -7.84 -41.87
C ASN A 321 -44.43 -6.61 -42.44
#